data_AF-X6KSX5-F1
#
_entry.id   AF-X6KSX5-F1
#
_cell.length_a   1.000
_cell.length_b   1.000
_cell.length_c   1.000
_cell.angle_alpha   90.00
_cell.angle_beta   90.00
_cell.angle_gamma   90.00
#
_symmetry.space_group_name_H-M   'P 1'
#
loop_
_entity.id
_entity.type
_entity.pdbx_description
1 polymer ?
#
loop_
_entity_poly.entity_id
_entity_poly.type
_entity_poly.pdbx_seq_one_letter_code
_entity_poly.pdbx_strand_id
1 'polypeptide(L)'
;MFCFSAGLAARFPNVQVTLVCGQGGPAWTGSTGRIDGRMLLSLVPDLHKRTVFACGPEGYMKTARACLDAIGFPPAQYHEESFGGSNGSRSEMGLAISSSVRFVRSGVEHRCAPGETLLDAARNCGIYIPTACQQGVRGTCRIAKLSGEVTMDDLGGLNAKEKSAGYVLACCSRPRGTVLLDA
;
A
#
# COMPACT_ATOMS: atom_id res chain seq x y z
N MET A 1 5.77 -9.63 17.53
CA MET A 1 5.51 -8.31 16.92
C MET A 1 4.49 -7.50 17.74
N PHE A 2 4.66 -7.39 19.07
CA PHE A 2 3.75 -6.64 19.96
C PHE A 2 4.48 -5.63 20.86
N CYS A 3 5.82 -5.56 20.75
CA CYS A 3 6.65 -4.77 21.66
C CYS A 3 6.55 -3.26 21.43
N PHE A 4 6.20 -2.83 20.21
CA PHE A 4 6.18 -1.42 19.83
C PHE A 4 4.95 -0.67 20.38
N SER A 5 3.80 -1.32 20.39
CA SER A 5 2.53 -0.73 20.86
C SER A 5 2.48 -0.61 22.39
N ALA A 6 3.07 -1.56 23.12
CA ALA A 6 3.20 -1.49 24.58
C ALA A 6 4.09 -0.33 25.05
N GLY A 7 5.14 0.01 24.29
CA GLY A 7 6.04 1.12 24.61
C GLY A 7 5.37 2.51 24.49
N LEU A 8 4.37 2.66 23.61
CA LEU A 8 3.68 3.94 23.43
C LEU A 8 2.75 4.26 24.60
N ALA A 9 1.94 3.29 25.05
CA ALA A 9 1.07 3.45 26.21
C ALA A 9 1.86 3.69 27.51
N ALA A 10 3.02 3.01 27.66
CA ALA A 10 3.89 3.21 28.82
C ALA A 10 4.53 4.61 28.87
N ARG A 11 4.69 5.27 27.72
CA ARG A 11 5.34 6.58 27.61
C ARG A 11 4.39 7.76 27.75
N PHE A 12 3.11 7.58 27.41
CA PHE A 12 2.12 8.66 27.39
C PHE A 12 0.88 8.28 28.20
N PRO A 13 0.64 8.92 29.37
CA PRO A 13 -0.45 8.54 30.27
C PRO A 13 -1.85 8.79 29.68
N ASN A 14 -1.94 9.60 28.63
CA ASN A 14 -3.17 9.88 27.89
C ASN A 14 -3.37 8.99 26.65
N VAL A 15 -2.50 7.99 26.44
CA VAL A 15 -2.61 7.05 25.31
C VAL A 15 -3.03 5.68 25.84
N GLN A 16 -4.20 5.24 25.40
CA GLN A 16 -4.69 3.89 25.64
C GLN A 16 -4.51 3.06 24.37
N VAL A 17 -3.93 1.86 24.53
CA VAL A 17 -3.68 0.94 23.42
C VAL A 17 -4.47 -0.32 23.66
N THR A 18 -5.40 -0.61 22.77
CA THR A 18 -6.15 -1.86 22.74
C THR A 18 -5.70 -2.69 21.56
N LEU A 19 -5.40 -3.96 21.82
CA LEU A 19 -5.02 -4.91 20.79
C LEU A 19 -6.18 -5.87 20.53
N VAL A 20 -6.49 -6.11 19.25
CA VAL A 20 -7.52 -7.05 18.80
C VAL A 20 -6.84 -8.08 17.90
N CYS A 21 -7.03 -9.36 18.20
CA CYS A 21 -6.40 -10.43 17.43
C CYS A 21 -7.41 -11.13 16.52
N GLY A 22 -7.07 -11.36 15.26
CA GLY A 22 -7.95 -12.09 14.34
C GLY A 22 -8.25 -13.52 14.81
N GLN A 23 -7.24 -14.21 15.36
CA GLN A 23 -7.33 -15.53 15.98
C GLN A 23 -6.41 -15.53 17.21
N GLY A 24 -7.00 -15.51 18.40
CA GLY A 24 -6.24 -15.55 19.65
C GLY A 24 -5.70 -16.96 19.94
N GLY A 25 -4.43 -17.05 20.36
CA GLY A 25 -3.89 -18.29 20.92
C GLY A 25 -4.37 -18.54 22.35
N PRO A 26 -4.00 -19.67 22.99
CA PRO A 26 -4.48 -20.04 24.33
C PRO A 26 -4.19 -19.01 25.43
N ALA A 27 -3.14 -18.21 25.25
CA ALA A 27 -2.72 -17.16 26.19
C ALA A 27 -3.35 -15.79 25.91
N TRP A 28 -4.18 -15.65 24.86
CA TRP A 28 -4.79 -14.38 24.48
C TRP A 28 -6.08 -14.15 25.26
N THR A 29 -6.17 -13.01 25.95
CA THR A 29 -7.32 -12.65 26.79
C THR A 29 -8.08 -11.41 26.28
N GLY A 30 -7.62 -10.80 25.18
CA GLY A 30 -8.25 -9.61 24.59
C GLY A 30 -9.37 -9.96 23.61
N SER A 31 -9.97 -8.93 23.01
CA SER A 31 -10.98 -9.11 21.96
C SER A 31 -10.41 -9.89 20.76
N THR A 32 -11.23 -10.78 20.20
CA THR A 32 -10.88 -11.60 19.03
C THR A 32 -11.83 -11.36 17.87
N GLY A 33 -11.35 -11.62 16.65
CA GLY A 33 -12.14 -11.55 15.42
C GLY A 33 -11.89 -10.28 14.61
N ARG A 34 -12.78 -10.00 13.66
CA ARG A 34 -12.77 -8.74 12.89
C ARG A 34 -13.43 -7.65 13.74
N ILE A 35 -12.99 -6.41 13.54
CA ILE A 35 -13.64 -5.26 14.17
C ILE A 35 -15.09 -5.16 13.67
N ASP A 36 -15.99 -4.81 14.57
CA ASP A 36 -17.39 -4.50 14.29
C ASP A 36 -17.85 -3.34 15.18
N GLY A 37 -19.03 -2.77 14.88
CA GLY A 37 -19.55 -1.63 15.62
C GLY A 37 -19.75 -1.90 17.12
N ARG A 38 -20.15 -3.12 17.48
CA ARG A 38 -20.36 -3.51 18.89
C ARG A 38 -19.03 -3.55 19.63
N MET A 39 -17.99 -4.12 19.01
CA MET A 39 -16.64 -4.15 19.55
C MET A 39 -16.11 -2.74 19.75
N LEU A 40 -16.27 -1.86 18.75
CA LEU A 40 -15.80 -0.47 18.85
C LEU A 40 -16.46 0.29 20.01
N LEU A 41 -17.78 0.15 20.20
CA LEU A 41 -18.50 0.78 21.31
C LEU A 41 -18.17 0.16 22.67
N SER A 42 -17.87 -1.14 22.71
CA SER A 42 -17.41 -1.81 23.92
C SER A 42 -16.01 -1.35 24.34
N LEU A 43 -15.11 -1.12 23.37
CA LEU A 43 -13.74 -0.69 23.62
C LEU A 43 -13.64 0.82 23.87
N VAL A 44 -14.52 1.61 23.25
CA VAL A 44 -14.54 3.08 23.34
C VAL A 44 -15.99 3.54 23.53
N PRO A 45 -16.51 3.54 24.78
CA PRO A 45 -17.91 3.85 25.05
C PRO A 45 -18.37 5.26 24.65
N ASP A 46 -17.43 6.21 24.59
CA ASP A 46 -17.67 7.60 24.18
C ASP A 46 -17.24 7.88 22.73
N LEU A 47 -17.20 6.85 21.88
CA LEU A 47 -16.70 6.92 20.49
C LEU A 47 -17.31 8.09 19.70
N HIS A 48 -18.62 8.31 19.79
CA HIS A 48 -19.32 9.40 19.07
C HIS A 48 -18.87 10.82 19.46
N LYS A 49 -18.12 10.99 20.55
CA LYS A 49 -17.54 12.28 20.96
C LYS A 49 -16.10 12.47 20.49
N ARG A 50 -15.54 11.50 19.76
CA ARG A 50 -14.13 11.47 19.36
C ARG A 50 -13.96 11.62 17.86
N THR A 51 -12.75 11.98 17.45
CA THR A 51 -12.31 11.93 16.05
C THR A 51 -11.61 10.60 15.80
N VAL A 52 -11.99 9.93 14.71
CA VAL A 52 -11.39 8.65 14.32
C VAL A 52 -10.42 8.86 13.18
N PHE A 53 -9.20 8.36 13.36
CA PHE A 53 -8.19 8.30 12.31
C PHE A 53 -7.93 6.83 11.96
N ALA A 54 -8.07 6.48 10.67
CA ALA A 54 -7.83 5.14 10.17
C ALA A 54 -6.65 5.13 9.19
N CYS A 55 -5.75 4.19 9.39
CA CYS A 55 -4.65 3.92 8.48
C CYS A 55 -4.42 2.42 8.46
N GLY A 56 -4.17 1.86 7.28
CA GLY A 56 -3.85 0.45 7.11
C GLY A 56 -4.15 -0.04 5.69
N PRO A 57 -4.17 -1.37 5.47
CA PRO A 57 -4.56 -1.94 4.19
C PRO A 57 -5.96 -1.49 3.76
N GLU A 58 -6.19 -1.35 2.45
CA GLU A 58 -7.47 -0.85 1.91
C GLU A 58 -8.70 -1.63 2.45
N GLY A 59 -8.61 -2.97 2.47
CA GLY A 59 -9.69 -3.81 3.00
C GLY A 59 -9.98 -3.58 4.49
N TYR A 60 -8.95 -3.23 5.28
CA TYR A 60 -9.13 -2.86 6.68
C TYR A 60 -9.84 -1.51 6.81
N MET A 61 -9.37 -0.48 6.11
CA MET A 61 -9.96 0.86 6.18
C MET A 61 -11.42 0.85 5.69
N LYS A 62 -11.72 0.10 4.61
CA LYS A 62 -13.08 -0.11 4.13
C LYS A 62 -13.98 -0.77 5.18
N THR A 63 -13.46 -1.77 5.89
CA THR A 63 -14.19 -2.43 6.97
C THR A 63 -14.42 -1.47 8.14
N ALA A 64 -13.39 -0.73 8.57
CA ALA A 64 -13.48 0.23 9.66
C ALA A 64 -14.55 1.30 9.38
N ARG A 65 -14.58 1.84 8.17
CA ARG A 65 -15.61 2.80 7.74
C ARG A 65 -17.01 2.20 7.82
N ALA A 66 -17.21 1.00 7.25
CA ALA A 66 -18.51 0.32 7.28
C ALA A 66 -19.01 0.06 8.72
N CYS A 67 -18.11 -0.28 9.64
CA CYS A 67 -18.46 -0.47 11.06
C CYS A 67 -18.91 0.84 11.73
N LEU A 68 -18.26 1.95 11.41
CA LEU A 68 -18.61 3.28 11.92
C LEU A 68 -19.95 3.77 11.34
N ASP A 69 -20.18 3.55 10.04
CA ASP A 69 -21.43 3.87 9.38
C ASP A 69 -22.61 3.09 10.01
N ALA A 70 -22.41 1.80 10.30
CA ALA A 70 -23.43 0.94 10.92
C ALA A 70 -23.87 1.39 12.32
N ILE A 71 -23.04 2.16 13.04
CA ILE A 71 -23.36 2.72 14.36
C ILE A 71 -23.72 4.22 14.30
N GLY A 72 -23.95 4.76 13.10
CA GLY A 72 -24.33 6.15 12.90
C GLY A 72 -23.24 7.15 13.28
N PHE A 73 -21.97 6.81 13.11
CA PHE A 73 -20.87 7.71 13.41
C PHE A 73 -20.83 8.89 12.41
N PRO A 74 -20.62 10.15 12.86
CA PRO A 74 -20.62 11.29 11.96
C PRO A 74 -19.44 11.25 10.96
N PRO A 75 -19.69 11.30 9.64
CA PRO A 75 -18.63 11.17 8.63
C PRO A 75 -17.60 12.31 8.69
N ALA A 76 -18.01 13.49 9.19
CA ALA A 76 -17.12 14.64 9.37
C ALA A 76 -16.02 14.43 10.41
N GLN A 77 -16.17 13.44 11.30
CA GLN A 77 -15.19 13.13 12.36
C GLN A 77 -14.32 11.91 12.02
N TYR A 78 -14.47 11.35 10.81
CA TYR A 78 -13.65 10.24 10.33
C TYR A 78 -12.63 10.75 9.31
N HIS A 79 -11.36 10.42 9.53
CA HIS A 79 -10.26 10.72 8.63
C HIS A 79 -9.49 9.44 8.34
N GLU A 80 -8.98 9.32 7.12
CA GLU A 80 -8.15 8.18 6.75
C GLU A 80 -6.95 8.59 5.92
N GLU A 81 -5.90 7.79 6.06
CA GLU A 81 -4.67 7.93 5.29
C GLU A 81 -4.28 6.56 4.70
N SER A 82 -4.12 6.52 3.38
CA SER A 82 -3.74 5.32 2.65
C SER A 82 -2.25 5.33 2.32
N PHE A 83 -1.52 4.39 2.91
CA PHE A 83 -0.14 4.12 2.58
C PHE A 83 -0.10 2.93 1.62
N GLY A 84 0.05 3.23 0.32
CA GLY A 84 0.55 2.32 -0.72
C GLY A 84 0.28 0.83 -0.52
N GLY A 85 -0.80 0.37 -1.12
CA GLY A 85 -1.19 -1.03 -1.14
C GLY A 85 -2.45 -1.18 -1.96
N SER A 86 -2.46 -0.65 -3.19
CA SER A 86 -3.30 -1.30 -4.17
C SER A 86 -2.72 -2.70 -4.30
N ASN A 87 -3.33 -3.67 -3.61
CA ASN A 87 -3.42 -4.99 -4.19
C ASN A 87 -4.06 -4.70 -5.53
N GLY A 88 -3.23 -4.55 -6.57
CA GLY A 88 -3.68 -4.23 -7.91
C GLY A 88 -4.89 -5.08 -8.12
N SER A 89 -6.04 -4.43 -8.39
CA SER A 89 -7.24 -5.16 -8.73
C SER A 89 -6.77 -6.19 -9.74
N ARG A 90 -7.00 -7.47 -9.40
CA ARG A 90 -6.61 -8.60 -10.24
C ARG A 90 -7.55 -8.54 -11.44
N SER A 91 -7.34 -7.54 -12.30
CA SER A 91 -8.14 -7.28 -13.46
C SER A 91 -7.87 -8.42 -14.42
N GLU A 92 -8.98 -9.05 -14.79
CA GLU A 92 -9.18 -10.19 -15.66
C GLU A 92 -8.02 -10.55 -16.59
N MET A 93 -7.75 -11.86 -16.62
CA MET A 93 -6.88 -12.56 -17.57
C MET A 93 -7.15 -12.15 -19.02
N GLY A 94 -6.51 -11.08 -19.48
CA GLY A 94 -6.16 -10.91 -20.87
C GLY A 94 -4.91 -11.75 -21.16
N LEU A 95 -4.89 -12.45 -22.30
CA LEU A 95 -3.81 -13.35 -22.75
C LEU A 95 -2.43 -12.85 -22.28
N ALA A 96 -1.81 -13.59 -21.36
CA ALA A 96 -0.54 -13.21 -20.77
C ALA A 96 0.57 -13.30 -21.84
N ILE A 97 0.83 -12.17 -22.50
CA ILE A 97 2.12 -11.94 -23.13
C ILE A 97 3.13 -11.97 -21.97
N SER A 98 4.09 -12.88 -22.00
CA SER A 98 5.16 -12.92 -21.01
C SER A 98 5.90 -11.58 -21.04
N SER A 99 5.72 -10.75 -20.01
CA SER A 99 6.47 -9.51 -19.87
C SER A 99 7.80 -9.78 -19.18
N SER A 100 8.86 -9.11 -19.61
CA SER A 100 10.17 -9.15 -18.96
C SER A 100 10.75 -7.75 -18.81
N VAL A 101 11.58 -7.58 -17.79
CA VAL A 101 12.30 -6.32 -17.53
C VAL A 101 13.78 -6.64 -17.52
N ARG A 102 14.54 -5.93 -18.35
CA ARG A 102 16.00 -6.02 -18.38
C ARG A 102 16.61 -4.73 -17.84
N PHE A 103 17.43 -4.89 -16.82
CA PHE A 103 18.19 -3.83 -16.16
C PHE A 103 19.57 -3.74 -16.83
N VAL A 104 19.80 -2.70 -17.63
CA VAL A 104 20.94 -2.64 -18.55
C VAL A 104 22.28 -2.52 -17.83
N ARG A 105 22.35 -1.79 -16.71
CA ARG A 105 23.62 -1.56 -16.01
C ARG A 105 24.04 -2.77 -15.19
N SER A 106 23.08 -3.48 -14.62
CA SER A 106 23.34 -4.73 -13.89
C SER A 106 23.41 -5.95 -14.81
N GLY A 107 22.86 -5.88 -16.03
CA GLY A 107 22.76 -7.00 -16.95
C GLY A 107 21.72 -8.06 -16.55
N VAL A 108 20.92 -7.79 -15.51
CA VAL A 108 19.93 -8.73 -14.98
C VAL A 108 18.61 -8.64 -15.76
N GLU A 109 17.99 -9.79 -16.02
CA GLU A 109 16.65 -9.87 -16.59
C GLU A 109 15.70 -10.59 -15.62
N HIS A 110 14.50 -10.03 -15.47
CA HIS A 110 13.43 -10.56 -14.64
C HIS A 110 12.19 -10.85 -15.48
N ARG A 111 11.62 -12.05 -15.35
CA ARG A 111 10.30 -12.36 -15.92
C ARG A 111 9.23 -11.87 -14.95
N CYS A 112 8.36 -10.99 -15.42
CA CYS A 112 7.36 -10.35 -14.58
C CYS A 112 6.09 -11.21 -14.49
N ALA A 113 5.58 -11.39 -13.28
CA ALA A 113 4.24 -11.91 -13.06
C ALA A 113 3.18 -10.92 -13.57
N PRO A 114 1.98 -11.39 -13.96
CA PRO A 114 0.89 -10.49 -14.33
C PRO A 114 0.59 -9.48 -13.21
N GLY A 115 0.63 -8.19 -13.55
CA GLY A 115 0.37 -7.10 -12.60
C GLY A 115 1.59 -6.63 -11.79
N GLU A 116 2.74 -7.30 -11.89
CA GLU A 116 3.98 -6.93 -11.19
C GLU A 116 4.49 -5.56 -11.66
N THR A 117 4.89 -4.71 -10.71
CA THR A 117 5.45 -3.39 -11.03
C THR A 117 6.93 -3.49 -11.37
N LEU A 118 7.47 -2.48 -12.07
CA LEU A 118 8.92 -2.41 -12.33
C LEU A 118 9.74 -2.34 -11.04
N LEU A 119 9.21 -1.73 -9.97
CA LEU A 119 9.87 -1.67 -8.66
C LEU A 119 9.91 -3.03 -7.99
N ASP A 120 8.84 -3.83 -8.07
CA ASP A 120 8.82 -5.19 -7.54
C ASP A 120 9.79 -6.10 -8.30
N ALA A 121 9.82 -5.99 -9.63
CA ALA A 121 10.80 -6.69 -10.47
C ALA A 121 12.24 -6.33 -10.08
N ALA A 122 12.53 -5.04 -9.85
CA ALA A 122 13.85 -4.59 -9.42
C ALA A 122 14.24 -5.18 -8.05
N ARG A 123 13.32 -5.14 -7.08
CA ARG A 123 13.53 -5.71 -5.72
C ARG A 123 13.80 -7.21 -5.77
N ASN A 124 13.04 -7.95 -6.58
CA ASN A 124 13.18 -9.39 -6.74
C ASN A 124 14.54 -9.80 -7.31
N CYS A 125 15.20 -8.89 -8.03
CA CYS A 125 16.54 -9.06 -8.59
C CYS A 125 17.64 -8.34 -7.79
N GLY A 126 17.32 -7.76 -6.62
CA GLY A 126 18.30 -7.02 -5.81
C GLY A 126 18.74 -5.68 -6.40
N ILE A 127 18.02 -5.13 -7.38
CA ILE A 127 18.28 -3.83 -7.98
C ILE A 127 17.64 -2.73 -7.14
N TYR A 128 18.45 -1.78 -6.70
CA TYR A 128 17.99 -0.67 -5.88
C TYR A 128 17.47 0.49 -6.75
N ILE A 129 16.20 0.85 -6.55
CA ILE A 129 15.59 2.06 -7.11
C ILE A 129 15.13 2.95 -5.95
N PRO A 130 15.59 4.22 -5.87
CA PRO A 130 15.18 5.16 -4.83
C PRO A 130 13.66 5.27 -4.75
N THR A 131 13.08 5.18 -3.56
CA THR A 131 11.63 5.11 -3.41
C THR A 131 11.17 5.88 -2.17
N ALA A 132 10.05 6.61 -2.27
CA ALA A 132 9.46 7.34 -1.15
C ALA A 132 7.96 7.03 -0.98
N CYS A 133 7.11 7.48 -1.92
CA CYS A 133 5.65 7.36 -1.77
C CYS A 133 5.07 6.02 -2.22
N GLN A 134 5.66 5.36 -3.22
CA GLN A 134 5.10 4.17 -3.89
C GLN A 134 3.70 4.36 -4.52
N GLN A 135 3.29 5.61 -4.78
CA GLN A 135 1.95 5.94 -5.27
C GLN A 135 1.96 6.75 -6.57
N GLY A 136 3.12 6.91 -7.20
CA GLY A 136 3.24 7.73 -8.40
C GLY A 136 3.00 9.23 -8.18
N VAL A 137 3.14 9.75 -6.95
CA VAL A 137 2.90 11.16 -6.58
C VAL A 137 4.21 11.97 -6.50
N ARG A 138 5.29 11.39 -5.94
CA ARG A 138 6.52 12.15 -5.60
C ARG A 138 7.64 12.08 -6.63
N GLY A 139 7.59 11.16 -7.59
CA GLY A 139 8.65 11.03 -8.60
C GLY A 139 9.98 10.41 -8.14
N THR A 140 10.17 10.09 -6.85
CA THR A 140 11.44 9.51 -6.35
C THR A 140 11.81 8.20 -7.04
N CYS A 141 10.80 7.39 -7.39
CA CYS A 141 10.95 6.10 -8.08
C CYS A 141 11.16 6.25 -9.59
N ARG A 142 11.54 7.45 -10.08
CA ARG A 142 11.77 7.69 -11.51
C ARG A 142 12.99 6.92 -12.01
N ILE A 143 12.84 6.32 -13.18
CA ILE A 143 13.89 5.59 -13.88
C ILE A 143 13.73 5.81 -15.38
N ALA A 144 14.84 5.83 -16.12
CA ALA A 144 14.79 5.97 -17.57
C ALA A 144 14.38 4.64 -18.21
N LYS A 145 13.32 4.67 -19.02
CA LYS A 145 12.90 3.57 -19.91
C LYS A 145 13.61 3.74 -21.25
N LEU A 146 14.54 2.83 -21.53
CA LEU A 146 15.33 2.85 -22.76
C LEU A 146 14.54 2.28 -23.95
N SER A 147 13.69 1.28 -23.71
CA SER A 147 12.85 0.66 -24.73
C SER A 147 11.70 -0.15 -24.11
N GLY A 148 10.73 -0.55 -24.93
CA GLY A 148 9.53 -1.29 -24.52
C GLY A 148 8.39 -0.36 -24.11
N GLU A 149 7.23 -0.95 -23.78
CA GLU A 149 6.04 -0.21 -23.37
C GLU A 149 5.64 -0.52 -21.93
N VAL A 150 5.10 0.48 -21.23
CA VAL A 150 4.62 0.32 -19.86
C VAL A 150 3.24 0.94 -19.71
N THR A 151 2.40 0.34 -18.88
CA THR A 151 1.19 1.00 -18.37
C THR A 151 1.57 1.69 -17.07
N MET A 152 1.32 3.00 -16.96
CA MET A 152 1.69 3.78 -15.80
C MET A 152 0.45 4.50 -15.25
N ASP A 153 0.10 4.19 -14.01
CA ASP A 153 -1.02 4.81 -13.29
C ASP A 153 -0.43 5.86 -12.32
N ASP A 154 0.10 6.97 -12.85
CA ASP A 154 0.69 8.02 -12.02
C ASP A 154 -0.32 9.08 -11.58
N LEU A 155 -0.11 9.61 -10.37
CA LEU A 155 -0.91 10.69 -9.78
C LEU A 155 -0.19 12.04 -9.91
N GLY A 156 0.48 12.26 -11.06
CA GLY A 156 1.22 13.49 -11.35
C GLY A 156 2.68 13.51 -10.88
N GLY A 157 3.26 12.35 -10.56
CA GLY A 157 4.64 12.24 -10.09
C GLY A 157 5.72 12.50 -11.14
N LEU A 158 5.35 12.66 -12.42
CA LEU A 158 6.23 13.12 -13.50
C LEU A 158 5.55 14.24 -14.29
N ASN A 159 6.33 15.25 -14.66
CA ASN A 159 5.84 16.28 -15.58
C ASN A 159 5.87 15.79 -17.05
N ALA A 160 5.22 16.52 -17.95
CA ALA A 160 5.12 16.15 -19.36
C ALA A 160 6.49 16.03 -20.05
N LYS A 161 7.46 16.87 -19.69
CA LYS A 161 8.82 16.84 -20.27
C LYS A 161 9.55 15.56 -19.86
N GLU A 162 9.46 15.17 -18.59
CA GLU A 162 10.05 13.92 -18.08
C GLU A 162 9.44 12.70 -18.77
N LYS A 163 8.11 12.65 -18.93
CA LYS A 163 7.43 11.57 -19.67
C LYS A 163 7.91 11.52 -21.12
N SER A 164 8.00 12.66 -21.79
CA SER A 164 8.49 12.73 -23.18
C SER A 164 9.97 12.36 -23.34
N ALA A 165 10.78 12.56 -22.29
CA ALA A 165 12.18 12.15 -22.24
C ALA A 165 12.36 10.65 -21.91
N GLY A 166 11.28 9.89 -21.80
CA GLY A 166 11.32 8.44 -21.57
C GLY A 166 11.44 8.05 -20.09
N TYR A 167 11.20 8.94 -19.14
CA TYR A 167 11.16 8.57 -17.72
C TYR A 167 9.82 7.93 -17.35
N VAL A 168 9.90 6.91 -16.49
CA VAL A 168 8.76 6.20 -15.92
C VAL A 168 8.89 6.09 -14.41
N LEU A 169 7.77 5.90 -13.70
CA LEU A 169 7.77 5.69 -12.25
C LEU A 169 7.72 4.20 -11.95
N ALA A 170 8.84 3.64 -11.48
CA ALA A 170 8.97 2.20 -11.28
C ALA A 170 7.88 1.61 -10.35
N CYS A 171 7.44 2.41 -9.37
CA CYS A 171 6.50 2.01 -8.34
C CYS A 171 5.03 1.88 -8.79
N CYS A 172 4.65 2.44 -9.93
CA CYS A 172 3.28 2.32 -10.47
C CYS A 172 3.24 1.98 -11.98
N SER A 173 4.39 1.61 -12.54
CA SER A 173 4.50 1.19 -13.94
C SER A 173 4.53 -0.33 -14.04
N ARG A 174 3.83 -0.88 -15.03
CA ARG A 174 3.78 -2.32 -15.34
C ARG A 174 4.23 -2.57 -16.78
N PRO A 175 5.11 -3.55 -17.03
CA PRO A 175 5.64 -3.81 -18.36
C PRO A 175 4.61 -4.45 -19.29
N ARG A 176 4.58 -4.00 -20.55
CA ARG A 176 3.86 -4.64 -21.66
C ARG A 176 4.88 -5.26 -22.61
N GLY A 177 5.12 -6.57 -22.47
CA GLY A 177 6.20 -7.26 -23.18
C GLY A 177 7.56 -7.00 -22.55
N THR A 178 8.63 -6.98 -23.37
CA THR A 178 9.99 -6.75 -22.89
C THR A 178 10.29 -5.25 -22.76
N VAL A 179 10.75 -4.83 -21.58
CA VAL A 179 11.09 -3.45 -21.25
C VAL A 179 12.56 -3.36 -20.82
N LEU A 180 13.26 -2.33 -21.28
CA LEU A 180 14.65 -2.04 -20.93
C LEU A 180 14.72 -0.81 -20.02
N LEU A 181 15.35 -0.96 -18.86
CA LEU A 181 15.51 0.10 -17.87
C LEU A 181 16.99 0.41 -17.63
N ASP A 182 17.28 1.69 -17.40
CA ASP A 182 18.62 2.16 -17.04
C ASP A 182 18.90 2.01 -15.53
N ALA A 183 19.04 0.76 -15.07
CA ALA A 183 19.48 0.39 -13.72
C ALA A 183 20.31 -0.89 -13.69
#